data_AF-A0A8T1VTV5-F1
#
_entry.id   AF-A0A8T1VTV5-F1
#
_cell.length_a   1.000
_cell.length_b   1.000
_cell.length_c   1.000
_cell.angle_alpha   90.00
_cell.angle_beta   90.00
_cell.angle_gamma   90.00
#
_symmetry.space_group_name_H-M   'P 1'
#
loop_
_entity.id
_entity.type
_entity.pdbx_description
1 polymer ?
#
loop_
_entity_poly.entity_id
_entity_poly.type
_entity_poly.pdbx_seq_one_letter_code
_entity_poly.pdbx_strand_id
1 'polypeptide(L)'
;MWFSLLMNTATSATHNQPALDGVSSDRKTYNNLQAPVYILSGAGGGIEGHENNPHASAKWNVVSNYGAFGVTTLQANRSVLSWKFINSSTKAALDEFDVLKT
;
A
#
# COMPACT_ATOMS: atom_id res chain seq x y z
N MET A 1 1.80 -7.20 15.11
CA MET A 1 0.75 -6.47 14.31
C MET A 1 1.34 -6.07 12.94
N TRP A 2 0.59 -6.30 11.85
CA TRP A 2 1.12 -6.46 10.49
C TRP A 2 1.14 -5.15 9.66
N PHE A 3 2.25 -4.86 8.96
CA PHE A 3 2.29 -3.86 7.90
C PHE A 3 2.55 -4.56 6.56
N SER A 4 1.60 -4.44 5.63
CA SER A 4 1.74 -4.81 4.23
C SER A 4 1.12 -3.68 3.42
N LEU A 5 1.89 -3.07 2.53
CA LEU A 5 1.32 -2.15 1.57
C LEU A 5 0.62 -2.94 0.47
N LEU A 6 -0.44 -2.32 -0.02
CA LEU A 6 -1.15 -2.57 -1.26
C LEU A 6 -0.93 -3.88 -2.00
N MET A 7 -1.95 -4.72 -1.82
CA MET A 7 -2.45 -5.58 -2.88
C MET A 7 -3.24 -4.69 -3.85
N ASN A 8 -2.80 -4.64 -5.10
CA ASN A 8 -3.74 -4.46 -6.21
C ASN A 8 -4.43 -5.82 -6.38
N THR A 9 -5.71 -5.91 -6.06
CA THR A 9 -6.51 -7.07 -6.47
C THR A 9 -7.49 -6.66 -7.56
N ALA A 10 -7.05 -6.33 -8.77
CA ALA A 10 -7.84 -6.88 -9.90
C ALA A 10 -7.45 -8.35 -10.08
N THR A 11 -7.79 -9.14 -9.07
CA THR A 11 -8.30 -10.46 -9.36
C THR A 11 -9.60 -10.24 -10.13
N SER A 12 -9.59 -10.49 -11.44
CA SER A 12 -10.66 -11.37 -11.92
C SER A 12 -10.62 -12.57 -10.99
N ALA A 13 -11.75 -12.95 -10.40
CA ALA A 13 -11.87 -13.90 -9.29
C ALA A 13 -11.38 -15.33 -9.60
N THR A 14 -10.43 -15.49 -10.53
CA THR A 14 -9.99 -16.75 -11.12
C THR A 14 -8.47 -16.92 -11.29
N HIS A 15 -7.56 -15.92 -11.15
CA HIS A 15 -6.16 -16.12 -11.64
C HIS A 15 -4.91 -15.59 -10.87
N ASN A 16 -4.96 -15.13 -9.60
CA ASN A 16 -3.72 -14.79 -8.81
C ASN A 16 -2.68 -13.85 -9.52
N GLN A 17 -3.06 -13.14 -10.58
CA GLN A 17 -2.19 -12.24 -11.32
C GLN A 17 -2.49 -10.78 -10.92
N PRO A 18 -1.46 -9.92 -10.80
CA PRO A 18 -1.67 -8.49 -10.58
C PRO A 18 -2.26 -7.86 -11.85
N ALA A 19 -3.29 -7.05 -11.70
CA ALA A 19 -3.88 -6.31 -12.82
C ALA A 19 -3.26 -4.93 -12.93
N LEU A 20 -2.25 -4.81 -13.78
CA LEU A 20 -1.45 -3.59 -13.90
C LEU A 20 -2.10 -2.52 -14.79
N ASP A 21 -3.35 -2.72 -15.23
CA ASP A 21 -4.08 -1.73 -16.00
C ASP A 21 -4.32 -0.46 -15.17
N GLY A 22 -3.95 0.69 -15.73
CA GLY A 22 -3.99 1.97 -15.03
C GLY A 22 -2.87 2.21 -14.00
N VAL A 23 -1.91 1.30 -13.82
CA VAL A 23 -0.80 1.46 -12.86
C VAL A 23 0.45 1.99 -13.55
N SER A 24 1.07 3.04 -13.00
CA SER A 24 2.33 3.58 -13.49
C SER A 24 3.49 2.59 -13.30
N SER A 25 4.56 2.76 -14.09
CA SER A 25 5.73 1.87 -14.05
C SER A 25 6.46 1.88 -12.71
N ASP A 26 6.43 3.01 -12.00
CA ASP A 26 6.97 3.18 -10.65
C ASP A 26 6.00 2.73 -9.54
N ARG A 27 4.78 2.30 -9.92
CA ARG A 27 3.69 1.88 -9.02
C ARG A 27 3.26 2.95 -8.02
N LYS A 28 3.49 4.23 -8.33
CA LYS A 28 3.09 5.37 -7.49
C LYS A 28 1.81 6.06 -7.95
N THR A 29 1.33 5.78 -9.14
CA THR A 29 0.11 6.38 -9.67
C THR A 29 -0.82 5.29 -10.20
N TYR A 30 -2.06 5.36 -9.77
CA TYR A 30 -3.11 4.41 -10.12
C TYR A 30 -4.29 5.16 -10.73
N ASN A 31 -4.53 4.99 -12.02
CA ASN A 31 -5.54 5.73 -12.78
C ASN A 31 -6.69 4.82 -13.21
N ASN A 32 -7.94 5.22 -12.93
CA ASN A 32 -9.15 4.49 -13.32
C ASN A 32 -9.09 2.99 -12.96
N LEU A 33 -8.74 2.72 -11.70
CA LEU A 33 -8.56 1.35 -11.24
C LEU A 33 -9.83 0.52 -11.39
N GLN A 34 -9.67 -0.64 -12.03
CA GLN A 34 -10.73 -1.65 -12.12
C GLN A 34 -10.91 -2.46 -10.83
N ALA A 35 -10.08 -2.22 -9.83
CA ALA A 35 -10.13 -2.90 -8.55
C ALA A 35 -9.63 -2.06 -7.37
N PRO A 36 -10.07 -2.39 -6.14
CA PRO A 36 -9.64 -1.68 -4.96
C PRO A 36 -8.18 -1.93 -4.58
N VAL A 37 -7.71 -1.01 -3.75
CA VAL A 37 -6.36 -0.77 -3.24
C VAL A 37 -6.38 -1.16 -1.75
N TYR A 38 -5.71 -2.27 -1.37
CA TYR A 38 -5.75 -2.79 0.01
C TYR A 38 -4.55 -2.36 0.86
N ILE A 39 -4.75 -1.42 1.79
CA ILE A 39 -3.69 -0.90 2.67
C ILE A 39 -3.76 -1.58 4.03
N LEU A 40 -2.67 -2.21 4.50
CA LEU A 40 -2.56 -2.68 5.88
C LEU A 40 -1.66 -1.73 6.68
N SER A 41 -2.27 -0.95 7.56
CA SER A 41 -1.59 0.04 8.42
C SER A 41 -1.57 -0.40 9.89
N GLY A 42 -0.94 -1.54 10.19
CA GLY A 42 -0.82 -2.09 11.55
C GLY A 42 0.47 -1.71 12.31
N ALA A 43 1.20 -0.69 11.87
CA ALA A 43 2.50 -0.29 12.41
C ALA A 43 2.44 0.84 13.48
N GLY A 44 1.36 0.88 14.26
CA GLY A 44 1.11 1.96 15.22
C GLY A 44 1.94 1.94 16.51
N GLY A 45 2.72 0.89 16.76
CA GLY A 45 3.57 0.78 17.97
C GLY A 45 2.93 0.01 19.13
N GLY A 46 2.14 -1.04 18.86
CA GLY A 46 1.64 -1.94 19.89
C GLY A 46 2.77 -2.64 20.68
N ILE A 47 2.48 -3.07 21.91
CA ILE A 47 3.47 -3.70 22.81
C ILE A 47 4.00 -5.02 22.24
N GLU A 48 3.24 -5.67 21.36
CA GLU A 48 3.63 -6.89 20.66
C GLU A 48 4.71 -6.65 19.60
N GLY A 49 4.97 -5.38 19.23
CA GLY A 49 5.95 -5.02 18.22
C GLY A 49 5.59 -5.43 16.78
N HIS A 50 6.62 -5.53 15.95
CA HIS A 50 6.50 -5.97 14.56
C HIS A 50 6.59 -7.50 14.44
N GLU A 51 5.81 -8.05 13.50
CA GLU A 51 5.98 -9.45 13.10
C GLU A 51 7.26 -9.64 12.28
N ASN A 52 7.84 -10.83 12.33
CA ASN A 52 8.90 -11.22 11.41
C ASN A 52 8.34 -11.38 9.99
N ASN A 53 9.09 -10.93 8.97
CA ASN A 53 8.68 -11.09 7.58
C ASN A 53 8.51 -12.58 7.24
N PRO A 54 7.28 -13.06 6.99
CA PRO A 54 7.04 -14.50 7.02
C PRO A 54 7.26 -15.21 5.68
N HIS A 55 7.33 -14.53 4.53
CA HIS A 55 7.29 -15.22 3.22
C HIS A 55 7.98 -14.51 2.05
N ALA A 56 8.19 -15.29 0.97
CA ALA A 56 8.47 -14.77 -0.36
C ALA A 56 7.36 -13.80 -0.80
N SER A 57 7.75 -12.63 -1.31
CA SER A 57 6.81 -11.59 -1.73
C SER A 57 5.82 -12.14 -2.76
N ALA A 58 4.54 -12.14 -2.42
CA ALA A 58 3.51 -12.56 -3.35
C ALA A 58 3.45 -11.61 -4.55
N LYS A 59 3.12 -12.12 -5.74
CA LYS A 59 3.12 -11.32 -6.98
C LYS A 59 2.20 -10.08 -6.94
N TRP A 60 1.19 -10.10 -6.08
CA TRP A 60 0.26 -9.00 -5.86
C TRP A 60 0.78 -7.94 -4.88
N ASN A 61 1.85 -8.22 -4.13
CA ASN A 61 2.42 -7.32 -3.14
C ASN A 61 3.35 -6.31 -3.81
N VAL A 62 3.03 -5.03 -3.69
CA VAL A 62 3.85 -3.95 -4.25
C VAL A 62 5.02 -3.59 -3.33
N VAL A 63 4.74 -3.38 -2.03
CA VAL A 63 5.76 -3.06 -1.03
C VAL A 63 5.34 -3.63 0.33
N SER A 64 6.32 -3.96 1.15
CA SER A 64 6.09 -4.28 2.56
C SER A 64 7.25 -3.79 3.39
N ASN A 65 6.94 -3.36 4.62
CA ASN A 65 7.91 -2.84 5.57
C ASN A 65 7.57 -3.36 6.97
N TYR A 66 8.36 -4.32 7.45
CA TYR A 66 8.17 -4.95 8.75
C TYR A 66 9.05 -4.33 9.86
N GLY A 67 9.77 -3.23 9.58
CA GLY A 67 10.73 -2.66 10.52
C GLY A 67 10.42 -1.24 10.98
N ALA A 68 9.48 -0.55 10.33
CA ALA A 68 9.16 0.84 10.63
C ALA A 68 7.81 0.98 11.33
N PHE A 69 7.81 1.58 12.52
CA PHE A 69 6.62 2.17 13.10
C PHE A 69 6.28 3.49 12.40
N GLY A 70 5.00 3.79 12.30
CA GLY A 70 4.57 4.98 11.57
C GLY A 70 3.07 5.18 11.57
N VAL A 71 2.66 6.22 10.84
CA VAL A 71 1.27 6.60 10.65
C VAL A 71 0.99 6.77 9.18
N THR A 72 -0.21 6.41 8.76
CA THR A 72 -0.69 6.66 7.40
C THR A 72 -1.51 7.93 7.34
N THR A 73 -1.31 8.72 6.30
CA THR A 73 -2.14 9.87 5.99
C THR A 73 -2.87 9.64 4.68
N LEU A 74 -4.14 10.02 4.65
CA LEU A 74 -4.98 9.97 3.47
C LEU A 74 -5.53 11.37 3.20
N GLN A 75 -5.28 11.89 2.00
CA GLN A 75 -5.82 13.17 1.55
C GLN A 75 -6.62 12.94 0.27
N ALA A 76 -7.86 13.40 0.23
CA ALA A 76 -8.74 13.16 -0.91
C ALA A 76 -9.39 14.46 -1.41
N ASN A 77 -9.52 14.54 -2.73
CA ASN A 77 -10.39 15.49 -3.43
C ASN A 77 -11.25 14.71 -4.45
N ARG A 78 -12.02 15.42 -5.30
CA ARG A 78 -12.97 14.77 -6.23
C ARG A 78 -12.31 13.88 -7.28
N SER A 79 -11.04 14.10 -7.60
CA SER A 79 -10.32 13.42 -8.68
C SER A 79 -9.06 12.71 -8.22
N VAL A 80 -8.59 12.95 -7.00
CA VAL A 80 -7.33 12.38 -6.49
C VAL A 80 -7.49 11.97 -5.04
N LEU A 81 -6.99 10.78 -4.72
CA LEU A 81 -6.74 10.31 -3.37
C LEU A 81 -5.24 10.05 -3.24
N SER A 82 -4.59 10.82 -2.38
CA SER A 82 -3.17 10.72 -2.07
C SER A 82 -3.00 9.99 -0.75
N TRP A 83 -2.17 8.97 -0.74
CA TRP A 83 -1.83 8.21 0.45
C TRP A 83 -0.34 8.29 0.73
N LYS A 84 0.04 8.37 2.01
CA LYS A 84 1.44 8.30 2.46
C LYS A 84 1.58 7.50 3.74
N PHE A 85 2.71 6.82 3.91
CA PHE A 85 3.16 6.29 5.18
C PHE A 85 4.37 7.05 5.69
N ILE A 86 4.25 7.58 6.90
CA ILE A 86 5.24 8.44 7.53
C ILE A 86 5.85 7.69 8.71
N ASN A 87 7.18 7.54 8.71
CA ASN A 87 7.91 6.94 9.82
C ASN A 87 7.76 7.78 11.09
N SER A 88 7.46 7.15 12.22
CA SER A 88 7.22 7.85 13.48
C SER A 88 8.49 8.46 14.08
N SER A 89 9.65 7.86 13.87
CA SER A 89 10.94 8.31 14.39
C SER A 89 11.55 9.41 13.52
N THR A 90 11.70 9.16 12.22
CA THR A 90 12.41 10.07 11.30
C THR A 90 11.51 11.12 10.65
N LYS A 91 10.18 10.96 10.75
CA LYS A 91 9.17 11.80 10.06
C LYS A 91 9.27 11.78 8.53
N ALA A 92 10.09 10.90 7.97
CA ALA A 92 10.21 10.74 6.52
C ALA A 92 9.01 9.95 5.96
N ALA A 93 8.54 10.33 4.77
CA ALA A 93 7.65 9.50 3.98
C ALA A 93 8.44 8.30 3.46
N LEU A 94 8.08 7.10 3.91
CA LEU A 94 8.72 5.86 3.45
C LEU A 94 8.03 5.29 2.22
N ASP A 95 6.76 5.64 2.03
CA ASP A 95 6.01 5.27 0.86
C ASP A 95 4.85 6.25 0.61
N GLU A 96 4.48 6.37 -0.66
CA GLU A 96 3.43 7.27 -1.13
C GLU A 96 2.91 6.85 -2.51
N PHE A 97 1.61 7.03 -2.71
CA PHE A 97 0.98 6.86 -4.01
C PHE A 97 -0.28 7.69 -4.15
N ASP A 98 -0.68 7.91 -5.41
CA ASP A 98 -1.90 8.62 -5.78
C ASP A 98 -2.85 7.70 -6.55
N VAL A 99 -4.13 7.77 -6.22
CA VAL A 99 -5.24 7.16 -6.97
C VAL A 99 -6.00 8.27 -7.66
N LEU A 100 -6.00 8.23 -8.99
CA LEU A 100 -6.70 9.17 -9.86
C LEU A 100 -8.07 8.60 -10.24
N LYS A 101 -9.09 9.43 -10.05
CA LYS A 101 -10.46 9.20 -10.52
C LYS A 101 -10.72 10.16 -11.68
N THR A 102 -10.69 9.61 -12.88
CA THR A 102 -11.16 10.25 -14.12
C THR A 102 -12.59 9.85 -14.43
#